data_AF-A0A5C2SQC4-F1
#
_entry.id   AF-A0A5C2SQC4-F1
#
_cell.length_a   1.000
_cell.length_b   1.000
_cell.length_c   1.000
_cell.angle_alpha   90.00
_cell.angle_beta   90.00
_cell.angle_gamma   90.00
#
_symmetry.space_group_name_H-M   'P 1'
#
loop_
_entity.id
_entity.type
_entity.pdbx_description
1 polymer ?
#
loop_
_entity_poly.entity_id
_entity_poly.type
_entity_poly.pdbx_seq_one_letter_code
_entity_poly.pdbx_strand_id
1 'polypeptide(L)'
;MSPLHYDPYENLYTLHTSSDASVHGKHWLLLPPSLRLSPQLDRYMQPNMSALDFRLRRRRSGHRSEELEGSFDILVNRASVPGDAAQRVLDAETALSCVMREGDMLFVPRRWWHRVENVVLQDGGNFTPEGNSGQAAGWTVGVGWWFLPRSLQHKS
;
A
#
# COMPACT_ATOMS: atom_id res chain seq x y z
N MET A 1 -2.15 6.82 -7.30
CA MET A 1 -1.92 6.26 -5.95
C MET A 1 -3.26 6.25 -5.23
N SER A 2 -3.55 5.20 -4.46
CA SER A 2 -4.76 5.10 -3.64
C SER A 2 -4.42 5.46 -2.18
N PRO A 3 -5.06 6.49 -1.58
CA PRO A 3 -4.84 6.87 -0.19
C PRO A 3 -5.14 5.73 0.80
N LEU A 4 -4.74 5.89 2.06
CA LEU A 4 -5.03 4.89 3.09
C LEU A 4 -6.54 4.82 3.36
N HIS A 5 -7.14 3.66 3.11
CA HIS A 5 -8.57 3.43 3.33
C HIS A 5 -8.82 1.94 3.64
N TYR A 6 -10.05 1.57 4.03
CA TYR A 6 -10.44 0.17 4.13
C TYR A 6 -11.70 -0.13 3.32
N ASP A 7 -11.85 -1.38 2.91
CA ASP A 7 -13.07 -1.86 2.27
C ASP A 7 -13.99 -2.57 3.27
N PRO A 8 -15.33 -2.43 3.13
CA PRO A 8 -16.28 -3.14 3.96
C PRO A 8 -16.44 -4.63 3.58
N TYR A 9 -15.71 -5.11 2.57
CA TYR A 9 -15.76 -6.45 2.00
C TYR A 9 -14.38 -7.13 2.07
N GLU A 10 -14.34 -8.45 1.91
CA GLU A 10 -13.09 -9.14 1.58
C GLU A 10 -12.69 -8.75 0.15
N ASN A 11 -11.39 -8.65 -0.12
CA ASN A 11 -10.89 -8.28 -1.45
C ASN A 11 -9.76 -9.22 -1.89
N LEU A 12 -9.89 -9.82 -3.07
CA LEU A 12 -8.80 -10.54 -3.73
C LEU A 12 -8.31 -9.68 -4.89
N TYR A 13 -7.12 -9.09 -4.71
CA TYR A 13 -6.49 -8.24 -5.71
C TYR A 13 -5.50 -9.03 -6.54
N THR A 14 -5.49 -8.84 -7.85
CA THR A 14 -4.48 -9.39 -8.76
C THR A 14 -3.84 -8.25 -9.52
N LEU A 15 -2.51 -8.18 -9.55
CA LEU A 15 -1.82 -7.27 -10.46
C LEU A 15 -1.77 -7.93 -11.84
N HIS A 16 -2.64 -7.50 -12.74
CA HIS A 16 -2.90 -8.21 -13.98
C HIS A 16 -1.86 -7.93 -15.05
N THR A 17 -1.48 -6.66 -15.25
CA THR A 17 -0.50 -6.28 -16.27
C THR A 17 0.19 -4.97 -15.95
N SER A 18 1.37 -4.76 -16.51
CA SER A 18 2.20 -3.57 -16.36
C SER A 18 2.84 -3.15 -17.68
N SER A 19 3.31 -1.91 -17.78
CA SER A 19 4.05 -1.45 -18.98
C SER A 19 5.36 -2.20 -19.18
N ASP A 20 5.97 -2.68 -18.10
CA ASP A 20 7.13 -3.57 -18.08
C ASP A 20 7.15 -4.32 -16.74
N ALA A 21 6.89 -5.63 -16.78
CA ALA A 21 6.78 -6.49 -15.59
C ALA A 21 8.08 -6.62 -14.80
N SER A 22 9.23 -6.33 -15.42
CA SER A 22 10.54 -6.36 -14.77
C SER A 22 10.87 -5.06 -14.04
N VAL A 23 10.20 -3.96 -14.41
CA VAL A 23 10.49 -2.60 -13.92
C VAL A 23 9.38 -2.04 -13.05
N HIS A 24 8.12 -2.45 -13.22
CA HIS A 24 6.99 -1.83 -12.54
C HIS A 24 6.20 -2.81 -11.67
N GLY A 25 5.72 -2.30 -10.53
CA GLY A 25 4.89 -3.05 -9.61
C GLY A 25 3.96 -2.15 -8.80
N LYS A 26 3.30 -2.74 -7.80
CA LYS A 26 2.51 -2.01 -6.81
C LYS A 26 2.99 -2.32 -5.41
N HIS A 27 3.38 -1.29 -4.67
CA HIS A 27 3.61 -1.41 -3.24
C HIS A 27 2.28 -1.32 -2.49
N TRP A 28 2.07 -2.28 -1.59
CA TRP A 28 0.95 -2.34 -0.68
C TRP A 28 1.44 -2.16 0.75
N LEU A 29 0.77 -1.26 1.48
CA LEU A 29 0.83 -1.18 2.93
C LEU A 29 -0.50 -1.71 3.46
N LEU A 30 -0.46 -2.57 4.46
CA LEU A 30 -1.59 -3.17 5.15
C LEU A 30 -1.49 -2.92 6.64
N LEU A 31 -2.57 -2.42 7.25
CA LEU A 31 -2.65 -2.18 8.69
C LEU A 31 -3.91 -2.85 9.25
N PRO A 32 -3.83 -3.47 10.44
CA PRO A 32 -4.97 -4.19 11.01
C PRO A 32 -6.09 -3.22 11.44
N PRO A 33 -7.35 -3.69 11.47
CA PRO A 33 -8.50 -2.89 11.89
C PRO A 33 -8.48 -2.49 13.38
N SER A 34 -7.62 -3.13 14.19
CA SER A 34 -7.38 -2.71 15.58
C SER A 34 -6.80 -1.30 15.68
N LEU A 35 -6.11 -0.84 14.63
CA LEU A 35 -5.69 0.54 14.50
C LEU A 35 -6.92 1.38 14.12
N ARG A 36 -7.49 2.03 15.12
CA ARG A 36 -8.57 3.02 14.95
C ARG A 36 -7.97 4.31 14.41
N LEU A 37 -7.77 4.35 13.10
CA LEU A 37 -7.32 5.53 12.37
C LEU A 37 -8.55 6.39 12.14
N SER A 38 -8.65 7.49 12.89
CA SER A 38 -9.83 8.37 12.82
C SER A 38 -10.03 8.85 11.38
N PRO A 39 -11.27 8.79 10.85
CA PRO A 39 -11.57 9.45 9.59
C PRO A 39 -11.38 10.96 9.74
N GLN A 40 -10.91 11.59 8.68
CA GLN A 40 -10.75 13.04 8.64
C GLN A 40 -12.13 13.68 8.81
N LEU A 41 -12.28 14.57 9.81
CA LEU A 41 -13.55 15.20 10.20
C LEU A 41 -14.13 16.18 9.16
N ASP A 42 -13.48 16.33 8.01
CA ASP A 42 -14.04 17.10 6.91
C ASP A 42 -15.25 16.38 6.31
N ARG A 43 -16.39 17.06 6.32
CA ARG A 43 -17.74 16.55 5.96
C ARG A 43 -17.86 15.93 4.56
N TYR A 44 -16.81 15.96 3.75
CA TYR A 44 -16.78 15.48 2.37
C TYR A 44 -15.89 14.25 2.17
N MET A 45 -15.21 13.75 3.21
CA MET A 45 -14.37 12.55 3.13
C MET A 45 -15.16 11.29 3.51
N GLN A 46 -14.90 10.19 2.80
CA GLN A 46 -15.55 8.91 3.09
C GLN A 46 -15.08 8.39 4.47
N PRO A 47 -15.98 7.82 5.29
CA PRO A 47 -15.67 7.41 6.67
C PRO A 47 -14.66 6.26 6.78
N ASN A 48 -14.32 5.64 5.65
CA ASN A 48 -13.35 4.57 5.53
C ASN A 48 -11.98 5.04 5.03
N MET A 49 -11.72 6.35 4.93
CA MET A 49 -10.43 6.93 4.57
C MET A 49 -9.73 7.55 5.77
N SER A 50 -8.40 7.43 5.81
CA SER A 50 -7.56 8.05 6.84
C SER A 50 -6.80 9.26 6.28
N ALA A 51 -6.60 10.25 7.13
CA ALA A 51 -5.78 11.42 6.86
C ALA A 51 -4.26 11.13 6.89
N LEU A 52 -3.85 9.95 7.38
CA LEU A 52 -2.44 9.59 7.46
C LEU A 52 -1.83 9.48 6.06
N ASP A 53 -0.81 10.29 5.84
CA ASP A 53 -0.02 10.28 4.62
C ASP A 53 1.25 9.45 4.80
N PHE A 54 1.52 8.59 3.83
CA PHE A 54 2.68 7.70 3.78
C PHE A 54 3.46 7.95 2.51
N ARG A 55 4.78 7.95 2.63
CA ARG A 55 5.72 8.04 1.51
C ARG A 55 6.59 6.81 1.49
N LEU A 56 6.96 6.37 0.29
CA LEU A 56 7.89 5.28 0.11
C LEU A 56 9.28 5.84 -0.17
N ARG A 57 10.28 5.26 0.49
CA ARG A 57 11.68 5.48 0.18
C ARG A 57 12.30 4.14 -0.16
N ARG A 58 12.79 3.98 -1.38
CA ARG A 58 13.50 2.76 -1.77
C ARG A 58 14.72 2.57 -0.88
N ARG A 59 14.90 1.35 -0.35
CA ARG A 59 16.12 1.02 0.40
C ARG A 59 17.26 0.85 -0.60
N ARG A 60 18.37 1.55 -0.39
CA ARG A 60 19.56 1.39 -1.23
C ARG A 60 20.26 0.11 -0.81
N SER A 61 20.55 -0.78 -1.76
CA SER A 61 21.31 -2.00 -1.50
C SER A 61 22.70 -1.64 -1.00
N GLY A 62 22.90 -1.71 0.32
CA GLY A 62 24.15 -1.42 0.99
C GLY A 62 24.73 -2.71 1.58
N HIS A 63 25.50 -3.44 0.78
CA HIS A 63 26.52 -4.43 1.17
C HIS A 63 26.33 -5.28 2.45
N ARG A 64 25.11 -5.73 2.76
CA ARG A 64 24.86 -6.84 3.70
C ARG A 64 23.68 -7.69 3.21
N SER A 65 23.93 -9.00 3.13
CA SER A 65 23.09 -10.16 2.82
C SER A 65 21.57 -9.99 2.66
N GLU A 66 21.07 -10.64 1.60
CA GLU A 66 19.71 -11.19 1.45
C GLU A 66 18.51 -10.23 1.59
N GLU A 67 18.70 -8.91 1.45
CA GLU A 67 17.56 -8.03 1.28
C GLU A 67 16.90 -8.25 -0.09
N LEU A 68 15.60 -8.58 -0.07
CA LEU A 68 14.74 -8.71 -1.25
C LEU A 68 14.91 -7.48 -2.15
N GLU A 69 15.39 -7.73 -3.37
CA GLU A 69 15.53 -6.72 -4.42
C GLU A 69 14.20 -5.98 -4.62
N GLY A 70 14.22 -4.66 -4.45
CA GLY A 70 13.02 -3.81 -4.52
C GLY A 70 12.31 -3.56 -3.18
N SER A 71 13.01 -3.64 -2.05
CA SER A 71 12.45 -3.26 -0.75
C SER A 71 12.29 -1.73 -0.57
N PHE A 72 11.24 -1.33 0.18
CA PHE A 72 10.91 0.06 0.45
C PHE A 72 10.76 0.30 1.96
N ASP A 73 11.35 1.38 2.45
CA ASP A 73 11.02 1.95 3.75
C ASP A 73 9.73 2.76 3.63
N ILE A 74 8.84 2.59 4.60
CA ILE A 74 7.58 3.35 4.70
C ILE A 74 7.78 4.50 5.68
N LEU A 75 7.63 5.72 5.18
CA LEU A 75 7.78 6.95 5.95
C LEU A 75 6.40 7.54 6.24
N VAL A 76 6.08 7.74 7.52
CA VAL A 76 4.82 8.37 7.95
C VAL A 76 5.02 9.88 8.05
N ASN A 77 4.19 10.66 7.37
CA ASN A 77 4.18 12.11 7.51
C ASN A 77 3.48 12.49 8.83
N ARG A 78 4.27 12.73 9.88
CA ARG A 78 3.75 13.07 11.22
C ARG A 78 2.93 14.36 11.25
N ALA A 79 3.12 15.27 10.29
CA ALA A 79 2.35 16.49 10.20
C ALA A 79 0.93 16.27 9.62
N SER A 80 0.67 15.11 8.99
CA SER A 80 -0.62 14.82 8.35
C SER A 80 -1.76 14.56 9.34
N VAL A 81 -1.45 14.19 10.59
CA VAL A 81 -2.47 13.92 11.62
C VAL A 81 -2.00 14.39 13.00
N PRO A 82 -2.74 15.26 13.70
CA PRO A 82 -2.49 15.59 15.10
C PRO A 82 -2.75 14.38 16.03
N GLY A 83 -1.83 14.08 16.94
CA GLY A 83 -2.01 13.10 18.03
C GLY A 83 -1.36 11.73 17.80
N ASP A 84 -1.78 10.75 18.59
CA ASP A 84 -1.05 9.46 18.75
C ASP A 84 -1.28 8.45 17.62
N ALA A 85 -2.02 8.81 16.56
CA ALA A 85 -2.35 7.86 15.48
C ALA A 85 -1.11 7.49 14.65
N ALA A 86 -0.29 8.47 14.27
CA ALA A 86 0.96 8.23 13.55
C ALA A 86 1.95 7.42 14.41
N GLN A 87 2.02 7.70 15.71
CA GLN A 87 2.88 6.97 16.63
C GLN A 87 2.42 5.52 16.80
N ARG A 88 1.11 5.27 16.97
CA ARG A 88 0.56 3.91 17.01
C ARG A 88 0.83 3.09 15.76
N VAL A 89 0.90 3.71 14.58
CA VAL A 89 1.28 3.00 13.34
C VAL A 89 2.76 2.66 13.34
N LEU A 90 3.63 3.55 13.84
CA LEU A 90 5.07 3.30 13.96
C LEU A 90 5.39 2.23 15.02
N ASP A 91 4.63 2.23 16.12
CA ASP A 91 4.78 1.27 17.22
C ASP A 91 4.08 -0.07 16.92
N ALA A 92 3.15 -0.08 15.96
CA ALA A 92 2.49 -1.30 15.54
C ALA A 92 3.50 -2.18 14.78
N GLU A 93 4.06 -3.17 15.47
CA GLU A 93 4.82 -4.29 14.89
C GLU A 93 4.00 -5.15 13.89
N THR A 94 2.77 -4.74 13.60
CA THR A 94 1.78 -5.47 12.79
C THR A 94 1.54 -4.83 11.42
N ALA A 95 2.25 -3.75 11.08
CA ALA A 95 2.22 -3.20 9.74
C ALA A 95 2.85 -4.21 8.77
N LEU A 96 2.08 -4.64 7.77
CA LEU A 96 2.56 -5.54 6.72
C LEU A 96 2.76 -4.72 5.45
N SER A 97 3.81 -5.02 4.70
CA SER A 97 4.01 -4.45 3.38
C SER A 97 4.53 -5.49 2.40
N CYS A 98 4.17 -5.29 1.14
CA CYS A 98 4.69 -6.09 0.05
C CYS A 98 4.73 -5.29 -1.25
N VAL A 99 5.47 -5.81 -2.21
CA VAL A 99 5.47 -5.31 -3.59
C VAL A 99 4.90 -6.42 -4.46
N MET A 100 3.77 -6.13 -5.09
CA MET A 100 3.15 -7.01 -6.07
C MET A 100 3.75 -6.76 -7.46
N ARG A 101 4.10 -7.84 -8.14
CA ARG A 101 4.50 -7.91 -9.54
C ARG A 101 3.37 -8.46 -10.40
N GLU A 102 3.51 -8.32 -11.71
CA GLU A 102 2.55 -8.88 -12.65
C GLU A 102 2.34 -10.38 -12.40
N GLY A 103 1.07 -10.80 -12.31
CA GLY A 103 0.68 -12.17 -11.96
C GLY A 103 0.48 -12.41 -10.46
N ASP A 104 0.99 -11.53 -9.58
CA ASP A 104 0.81 -11.69 -8.14
C ASP A 104 -0.63 -11.46 -7.72
N MET A 105 -0.99 -12.11 -6.61
CA MET A 105 -2.30 -12.02 -6.00
C MET A 105 -2.15 -11.71 -4.50
N LEU A 106 -2.99 -10.80 -4.01
CA LEU A 106 -3.02 -10.38 -2.61
C LEU A 106 -4.45 -10.46 -2.08
N PHE A 107 -4.62 -11.23 -1.02
CA PHE A 107 -5.86 -11.23 -0.26
C PHE A 107 -5.80 -10.12 0.81
N VAL A 108 -6.77 -9.21 0.77
CA VAL A 108 -6.95 -8.13 1.74
C VAL A 108 -8.19 -8.43 2.56
N PRO A 109 -8.04 -8.75 3.85
CA PRO A 109 -9.19 -9.09 4.65
C PRO A 109 -10.09 -7.88 4.90
N ARG A 110 -11.38 -8.14 5.14
CA ARG A 110 -12.37 -7.12 5.40
C ARG A 110 -11.92 -6.14 6.48
N ARG A 111 -12.13 -4.84 6.22
CA ARG A 111 -11.79 -3.70 7.10
C ARG A 111 -10.29 -3.51 7.38
N TRP A 112 -9.40 -4.25 6.71
CA TRP A 112 -7.99 -3.92 6.77
C TRP A 112 -7.73 -2.62 6.03
N TRP A 113 -7.03 -1.72 6.70
CA TRP A 113 -6.58 -0.49 6.07
C TRP A 113 -5.49 -0.83 5.07
N HIS A 114 -5.56 -0.23 3.90
CA HIS A 114 -4.58 -0.44 2.86
C HIS A 114 -4.33 0.82 2.06
N ARG A 115 -3.09 0.96 1.60
CA ARG A 115 -2.61 2.03 0.72
C ARG A 115 -1.84 1.40 -0.41
N VAL A 116 -2.09 1.87 -1.64
CA VAL A 116 -1.53 1.28 -2.86
C VAL A 116 -0.85 2.34 -3.72
N GLU A 117 0.40 2.10 -4.08
CA GLU A 117 1.17 3.00 -4.93
C GLU A 117 1.93 2.23 -6.02
N ASN A 118 2.02 2.81 -7.21
CA ASN A 118 2.84 2.26 -8.29
C ASN A 118 4.31 2.54 -7.99
N VAL A 119 5.16 1.53 -8.15
CA VAL A 119 6.59 1.63 -7.85
C VAL A 119 7.44 1.17 -9.02
N VAL A 120 8.68 1.68 -9.07
CA VAL A 120 9.73 1.23 -9.98
C VAL A 120 10.66 0.28 -9.22
N LEU A 121 10.89 -0.92 -9.75
CA LEU A 121 11.57 -2.04 -9.10
C LEU A 121 13.08 -2.07 -9.35
N GLN A 122 13.55 -1.53 -10.48
CA GLN A 122 14.96 -1.51 -10.87
C GLN A 122 15.60 -0.15 -10.67
N ASP A 123 16.91 -0.11 -10.38
CA ASP A 123 17.71 1.12 -10.46
C ASP A 123 18.09 1.32 -11.93
N GLY A 124 17.14 1.79 -12.74
CA GLY A 124 17.48 2.36 -14.04
C GLY A 124 18.30 3.62 -13.78
N GLY A 125 19.55 3.65 -14.26
CA GLY A 125 20.54 4.68 -13.95
C GLY A 125 20.00 6.12 -14.01
N ASN A 126 20.48 6.96 -13.08
CA ASN A 126 20.21 8.39 -12.99
C ASN A 126 18.74 8.81 -12.80
N PHE A 127 18.00 8.15 -11.89
CA PHE A 127 16.83 8.79 -11.29
C PHE A 127 17.28 9.86 -10.28
N THR A 128 17.41 11.11 -10.74
CA THR A 128 17.39 12.26 -9.83
C THR A 128 15.95 12.47 -9.34
N PRO A 129 15.71 12.65 -8.03
CA PRO A 129 14.37 12.89 -7.50
C PRO A 129 13.75 14.22 -7.95
N GLU A 130 14.56 15.07 -8.57
CA GLU A 130 14.18 16.38 -9.06
C GLU A 130 14.39 16.43 -10.58
N GLY A 131 13.29 16.50 -11.33
CA GLY A 131 13.25 16.91 -12.73
C GLY A 131 13.78 15.91 -13.76
N ASN A 132 12.87 15.14 -14.39
CA ASN A 132 12.79 15.11 -15.86
C ASN A 132 11.54 14.37 -16.35
N SER A 133 10.62 15.16 -16.88
CA SER A 133 9.44 14.79 -17.66
C SER A 133 9.84 14.22 -19.02
N GLY A 134 10.20 12.93 -19.11
CA GLY A 134 10.54 12.33 -20.41
C GLY A 134 10.68 10.81 -20.48
N GLN A 135 10.98 10.10 -19.39
CA GLN A 135 10.81 8.65 -19.36
C GLN A 135 9.37 8.36 -18.95
N ALA A 136 8.62 7.69 -19.84
CA ALA A 136 7.21 7.40 -19.63
C ALA A 136 6.99 6.82 -18.23
N ALA A 137 6.21 7.52 -17.41
CA ALA A 137 5.77 6.99 -16.13
C ALA A 137 5.09 5.65 -16.41
N GLY A 138 5.73 4.55 -16.02
CA GLY A 138 5.18 3.23 -16.25
C GLY A 138 3.80 3.09 -15.62
N TRP A 139 2.98 2.21 -16.20
CA TRP A 139 1.64 1.97 -15.73
C TRP A 139 1.50 0.54 -15.20
N THR A 140 0.54 0.34 -14.31
CA THR A 140 0.15 -0.97 -13.80
C THR A 140 -1.37 -1.03 -13.70
N VAL A 141 -1.95 -2.16 -14.11
CA VAL A 141 -3.38 -2.45 -14.08
C VAL A 141 -3.58 -3.66 -13.20
N GLY A 142 -4.48 -3.54 -12.22
CA GLY A 142 -4.90 -4.68 -11.42
C GLY A 142 -6.41 -4.79 -11.33
N VAL A 143 -6.86 -5.98 -10.98
CA VAL A 143 -8.27 -6.37 -10.87
C VAL A 143 -8.54 -6.74 -9.43
N GLY A 144 -9.57 -6.14 -8.83
CA GLY A 144 -10.05 -6.46 -7.49
C GLY A 144 -11.37 -7.20 -7.55
N TRP A 145 -11.51 -8.24 -6.73
CA TRP A 145 -12.76 -8.98 -6.54
C TRP A 145 -13.24 -8.78 -5.10
N TRP A 146 -14.35 -8.09 -4.93
CA TRP A 146 -14.97 -7.88 -3.61
C TRP A 146 -16.03 -8.94 -3.35
N PHE A 147 -15.97 -9.56 -2.17
CA PHE A 147 -16.93 -10.58 -1.78
C PHE A 147 -17.23 -10.54 -0.28
N LEU A 148 -18.42 -11.04 0.07
CA LEU A 148 -18.81 -11.34 1.44
C LEU A 148 -19.01 -12.85 1.52
N PRO A 149 -18.15 -13.56 2.27
CA PRO A 149 -18.42 -14.95 2.60
C PRO A 149 -19.79 -15.03 3.27
N ARG A 150 -20.67 -15.90 2.78
CA ARG A 150 -21.92 -16.20 3.49
C ARG A 150 -21.52 -16.78 4.84
N SER A 151 -22.04 -16.23 5.94
CA SER A 151 -21.86 -16.88 7.23
C SER A 151 -22.52 -18.25 7.15
N LEU A 152 -21.76 -19.30 7.45
CA LEU A 152 -22.35 -20.58 7.75
C LEU A 152 -23.16 -20.37 9.04
N GLN A 153 -24.47 -20.21 8.89
CA GLN A 153 -25.37 -20.43 10.01
C GLN A 153 -25.21 -21.90 10.37
N HIS A 154 -24.30 -22.20 11.29
CA HIS A 154 -24.38 -23.43 12.05
C HIS A 154 -25.71 -23.34 12.79
N LYS A 155 -26.73 -23.99 12.24
CA LYS A 155 -27.94 -24.34 12.98
C LYS A 155 -27.47 -25.31 14.07
N SER A 156 -27.22 -24.78 15.25
CA SER A 156 -27.16 -25.55 16.51
C SER A 156 -28.54 -26.11 16.81
#